data_AF-E9RYC1-F1
#
_entry.id   AF-E9RYC1-F1
#
_cell.length_a   1.000
_cell.length_b   1.000
_cell.length_c   1.000
_cell.angle_alpha   90.00
_cell.angle_beta   90.00
_cell.angle_gamma   90.00
#
_symmetry.space_group_name_H-M   'P 1'
#
loop_
_entity.id
_entity.type
_entity.pdbx_description
1 polymer ?
#
loop_
_entity_poly.entity_id
_entity_poly.type
_entity_poly.pdbx_seq_one_letter_code
_entity_poly.pdbx_strand_id
1 'polypeptide(L)'
;MQKWIYEYIRDTGFIKPKQITALRKQLEEGPVNQGFMISIFNSCIAVKAPERKVVLSGKKLTKYFPEDYSETDMEKVIEALLEQWKREQK
;
A
#
# COMPACT_ATOMS: atom_id res chain seq x y z
N MET A 1 15.92 -3.45 26.17
CA MET A 1 14.76 -3.05 25.32
C MET A 1 14.65 -1.55 25.09
N GLN A 2 14.53 -0.69 26.13
CA GLN A 2 14.40 0.78 25.94
C GLN A 2 15.53 1.39 25.08
N LYS A 3 16.79 1.00 25.32
CA LYS A 3 17.94 1.40 24.50
C LYS A 3 17.77 1.06 23.02
N TRP A 4 17.28 -0.15 22.72
CA TRP A 4 17.07 -0.62 21.35
C TRP A 4 15.97 0.17 20.65
N ILE A 5 14.87 0.47 21.36
CA ILE A 5 13.78 1.28 20.85
C ILE A 5 14.29 2.70 20.53
N TYR A 6 15.11 3.27 21.41
CA TYR A 6 15.73 4.57 21.18
C TYR A 6 16.65 4.57 19.95
N GLU A 7 17.55 3.59 19.84
CA GLU A 7 18.44 3.44 18.67
C GLU A 7 17.62 3.29 17.38
N TYR A 8 16.58 2.47 17.40
CA TYR A 8 15.70 2.28 16.24
C TYR A 8 14.95 3.57 15.85
N ILE A 9 14.42 4.32 16.83
CA ILE A 9 13.75 5.60 16.57
C ILE A 9 14.73 6.64 16.01
N ARG A 10 15.94 6.69 16.55
CA ARG A 10 17.00 7.59 16.06
C ARG A 10 17.34 7.31 14.60
N ASP A 11 17.40 6.04 14.21
CA ASP A 11 17.86 5.63 12.89
C ASP A 11 16.73 5.59 11.84
N THR A 12 15.47 5.34 12.22
CA THR A 12 14.33 5.13 11.30
C THR A 12 13.14 6.08 11.48
N GLY A 13 13.15 6.90 12.53
CA GLY A 13 12.04 7.78 12.89
C GLY A 13 11.01 7.13 13.81
N PHE A 14 9.82 7.73 13.89
CA PHE A 14 8.81 7.34 14.89
C PHE A 14 8.23 5.92 14.67
N ILE A 15 8.02 5.19 15.77
CA ILE A 15 7.39 3.86 15.76
C ILE A 15 5.87 3.98 15.71
N LYS A 16 5.24 3.42 14.67
CA LYS A 16 3.79 3.43 14.49
C LYS A 16 3.08 2.52 15.51
N PRO A 17 1.81 2.80 15.87
CA PRO A 17 1.05 1.96 16.80
C PRO A 17 1.02 0.47 16.42
N LYS A 18 0.92 0.15 15.12
CA LYS A 18 0.94 -1.22 14.60
C LYS A 18 2.23 -1.99 14.96
N GLN A 19 3.38 -1.31 14.95
CA GLN A 19 4.67 -1.88 15.32
C GLN A 19 4.71 -2.21 16.83
N ILE A 20 4.14 -1.35 17.67
CA ILE A 20 4.03 -1.59 19.12
C ILE A 20 3.10 -2.78 19.41
N THR A 21 1.96 -2.86 18.74
CA THR A 21 1.02 -3.98 18.91
C THR A 21 1.68 -5.31 18.50
N ALA A 22 2.41 -5.34 17.39
CA ALA A 22 3.12 -6.54 16.95
C ALA A 22 4.21 -6.97 17.94
N LEU A 23 4.98 -6.03 18.48
CA LEU A 23 6.00 -6.33 19.49
C LEU A 23 5.39 -6.87 20.79
N ARG A 24 4.29 -6.29 21.26
CA ARG A 24 3.60 -6.76 22.48
C ARG A 24 3.14 -8.21 22.34
N LYS A 25 2.52 -8.56 21.21
CA LYS A 25 2.10 -9.93 20.94
C LYS A 25 3.28 -10.91 20.98
N GLN A 26 4.42 -10.55 20.40
CA GLN A 26 5.61 -11.40 20.41
C GLN A 26 6.25 -11.53 21.80
N LEU A 27 6.13 -10.50 22.65
CA LEU A 27 6.56 -10.56 24.04
C LEU A 27 5.70 -11.49 24.91
N GLU A 28 4.44 -11.71 24.52
CA GLU A 28 3.57 -12.72 25.16
C GLU A 28 3.99 -14.15 24.79
N GLU A 29 4.57 -14.35 23.60
CA GLU A 29 5.00 -15.65 23.08
C GLU A 29 6.42 -16.05 23.54
N GLY A 30 7.28 -15.09 23.90
CA GLY A 30 8.62 -15.37 24.42
C GLY A 30 9.59 -14.18 24.48
N PRO A 31 10.86 -14.43 24.86
CA PRO A 31 11.86 -13.38 24.96
C PRO A 31 12.25 -12.83 23.59
N VAL A 32 12.28 -11.50 23.47
CA VAL A 32 12.66 -10.78 22.25
C VAL A 32 14.05 -10.17 22.40
N ASN A 33 14.95 -10.44 21.44
CA ASN A 33 16.25 -9.78 21.34
C ASN A 33 16.21 -8.56 20.38
N GLN A 34 17.29 -7.79 20.33
CA GLN A 34 17.37 -6.57 19.52
C GLN A 34 17.13 -6.82 18.02
N GLY A 35 17.77 -7.84 17.45
CA GLY A 35 17.60 -8.17 16.03
C GLY A 35 16.17 -8.59 15.69
N PHE A 36 15.56 -9.37 16.57
CA PHE A 36 14.17 -9.79 16.41
C PHE A 36 13.20 -8.62 16.53
N MET A 37 13.40 -7.71 17.50
CA MET A 37 12.63 -6.47 17.61
C MET A 37 12.68 -5.63 16.31
N ILE A 38 13.87 -5.48 15.72
CA ILE A 38 14.07 -4.77 14.46
C ILE A 38 13.29 -5.44 13.33
N SER A 39 13.31 -6.77 13.22
CA SER A 39 12.54 -7.50 12.20
C SER A 39 11.02 -7.33 12.36
N ILE A 40 10.51 -7.33 13.59
CA ILE A 40 9.08 -7.07 13.88
C ILE A 40 8.70 -5.67 13.42
N PHE A 41 9.53 -4.67 13.73
CA PHE A 41 9.24 -3.30 13.33
C PHE A 41 9.33 -3.11 11.81
N ASN A 42 10.35 -3.67 11.16
CA ASN A 42 10.52 -3.58 9.70
C ASN A 42 9.38 -4.28 8.94
N SER A 43 8.92 -5.44 9.41
CA SER A 43 7.79 -6.16 8.77
C SER A 43 6.46 -5.40 8.82
N CYS A 44 6.31 -4.48 9.78
CA CYS A 44 5.14 -3.63 9.89
C CYS A 44 5.23 -2.35 9.03
N ILE A 45 6.42 -2.03 8.51
CA ILE A 45 6.56 -0.98 7.49
C ILE A 45 5.86 -1.53 6.25
N ALA A 46 4.75 -0.90 5.87
CA ALA A 46 4.06 -1.26 4.66
C ALA A 46 5.04 -1.07 3.49
N VAL A 47 5.57 -2.17 2.96
CA VAL A 47 6.11 -2.19 1.61
C VAL A 47 4.90 -1.82 0.76
N LYS A 48 4.90 -0.60 0.21
CA LYS A 48 3.89 -0.22 -0.78
C LYS A 48 3.89 -1.36 -1.80
N ALA A 49 2.77 -2.08 -1.91
CA ALA A 49 2.65 -3.10 -2.93
C ALA A 49 3.05 -2.45 -4.25
N PRO A 50 3.91 -3.08 -5.06
CA PRO A 50 4.34 -2.48 -6.32
C PRO A 50 3.11 -2.01 -7.07
N GLU A 51 3.07 -0.72 -7.40
CA GLU A 51 1.93 -0.12 -8.08
C GLU A 51 1.66 -0.95 -9.33
N ARG A 52 0.47 -1.58 -9.38
CA ARG A 52 0.07 -2.35 -10.55
C ARG A 52 -0.29 -1.36 -11.64
N LYS A 53 0.66 -1.04 -12.51
CA LYS A 53 0.43 -0.22 -13.70
C LYS A 53 -0.30 -1.05 -14.75
N VAL A 54 -1.59 -0.78 -14.94
CA VAL A 54 -2.37 -1.32 -16.05
C VAL A 54 -2.46 -0.24 -17.14
N VAL A 55 -2.07 -0.59 -18.37
CA VAL A 55 -2.13 0.32 -19.52
C VAL A 55 -3.15 -0.20 -20.53
N LEU A 56 -4.13 0.64 -20.86
CA LEU A 56 -5.04 0.41 -21.97
C LEU A 56 -4.47 1.13 -23.20
N SER A 57 -4.09 0.36 -24.24
CA SER A 57 -3.57 0.94 -25.47
C SER A 57 -4.70 1.47 -26.35
N GLY A 58 -4.42 2.47 -27.19
CA GLY A 58 -5.40 3.01 -28.14
C GLY A 58 -6.05 1.91 -29.00
N LYS A 59 -5.28 0.92 -29.48
CA LYS A 59 -5.81 -0.25 -30.21
C LYS A 59 -6.86 -1.07 -29.44
N LYS A 60 -6.80 -1.07 -28.11
CA LYS A 60 -7.83 -1.71 -27.27
C LYS A 60 -9.04 -0.79 -27.12
N LEU A 61 -8.81 0.51 -26.97
CA LEU A 61 -9.86 1.52 -26.79
C LEU A 61 -10.71 1.70 -28.05
N THR A 62 -10.12 1.71 -29.25
CA THR A 62 -10.85 1.87 -30.52
C THR A 62 -11.85 0.74 -30.83
N LYS A 63 -11.85 -0.35 -30.04
CA LYS A 63 -12.88 -1.40 -30.13
C LYS A 63 -14.17 -1.05 -29.39
N TYR A 64 -14.08 -0.14 -28.42
CA TYR A 64 -15.17 0.24 -27.53
C TYR A 64 -15.62 1.69 -27.74
N PHE A 65 -14.74 2.53 -28.28
CA PHE A 65 -14.98 3.94 -28.51
C PHE A 65 -15.20 4.23 -30.00
N PRO A 66 -16.16 5.12 -30.33
CA PRO A 66 -16.31 5.68 -31.67
C PRO A 66 -15.06 6.41 -32.16
N GLU A 67 -14.90 6.55 -33.48
CA GLU A 67 -13.74 7.21 -34.10
C GLU A 67 -13.71 8.73 -33.87
N ASP A 68 -14.85 9.34 -33.59
CA ASP A 68 -15.01 10.77 -33.31
C ASP A 68 -14.67 11.16 -31.87
N TYR A 69 -14.40 10.18 -30.99
CA TYR A 69 -14.02 10.46 -29.61
C TYR A 69 -12.57 10.93 -29.52
N SER A 70 -12.35 12.03 -28.81
CA SER A 70 -11.01 12.46 -28.42
C SER A 70 -10.47 11.59 -27.28
N GLU A 71 -9.16 11.60 -27.06
CA GLU A 71 -8.53 10.92 -25.91
C GLU A 71 -9.17 11.36 -24.58
N THR A 72 -9.46 12.65 -24.44
CA THR A 72 -10.10 13.22 -23.25
C THR A 72 -11.53 12.71 -23.05
N ASP A 73 -12.28 12.48 -24.14
CA ASP A 73 -13.64 11.92 -24.04
C ASP A 73 -13.61 10.44 -23.64
N MET A 74 -12.65 9.68 -24.17
CA MET A 74 -12.42 8.29 -23.77
C MET A 74 -12.05 8.20 -22.28
N GLU A 75 -11.14 9.06 -21.81
CA GLU A 75 -10.75 9.12 -20.39
C GLU A 75 -11.95 9.39 -19.48
N LYS A 76 -12.77 10.40 -19.78
CA LYS A 76 -13.96 10.73 -18.99
C LYS A 76 -14.93 9.57 -18.87
N VAL A 77 -15.17 8.85 -19.96
CA VAL A 77 -16.05 7.67 -19.96
C VAL A 77 -15.45 6.55 -19.11
N ILE A 78 -14.15 6.27 -19.26
CA ILE A 78 -13.46 5.24 -18.46
C ILE A 78 -13.54 5.58 -16.98
N GLU A 79 -13.25 6.82 -16.59
CA GLU A 79 -13.35 7.28 -15.19
C GLU A 79 -14.78 7.15 -14.65
N ALA A 80 -15.79 7.54 -15.42
CA ALA A 80 -17.19 7.42 -15.02
C ALA A 80 -17.61 5.96 -14.79
N LEU A 81 -17.20 5.04 -15.67
CA LEU A 81 -17.45 3.61 -15.54
C LEU A 81 -16.76 3.01 -14.31
N LEU A 82 -15.51 3.42 -14.04
CA LEU A 82 -14.77 2.97 -12.87
C LEU A 82 -15.40 3.47 -11.56
N GLU A 83 -15.84 4.72 -11.51
CA GLU A 83 -16.54 5.26 -10.35
C GLU A 83 -17.91 4.61 -10.16
N GLN A 84 -18.63 4.26 -11.23
CA GLN A 84 -19.85 3.46 -11.12
C GLN A 84 -19.57 2.07 -10.55
N TRP A 85 -18.63 1.32 -11.14
CA TRP A 85 -18.27 -0.01 -10.65
C TRP A 85 -17.89 0.01 -9.17
N LYS A 86 -17.07 0.99 -8.75
CA LYS A 86 -16.68 1.18 -7.35
C LYS A 86 -17.86 1.44 -6.41
N ARG A 87 -18.91 2.13 -6.87
CA ARG A 87 -20.15 2.32 -6.10
C ARG A 87 -20.95 1.02 -5.97
N GLU A 88 -20.98 0.20 -7.02
CA GLU A 88 -21.70 -1.08 -7.04
C GLU A 88 -21.01 -2.18 -6.23
N GLN A 89 -19.69 -2.11 -6.03
CA GLN A 89 -18.93 -3.04 -5.19
C GLN A 89 -18.97 -2.69 -3.69
N LYS A 90 -19.75 -1.69 -3.28
CA LYS A 90 -19.90 -1.21 -1.91
C LYS A 90 -21.20 -1.70 -1.28
#